data_AF-A0A946J5K2-F1
#
_entry.id   AF-A0A946J5K2-F1
#
_cell.length_a   1.000
_cell.length_b   1.000
_cell.length_c   1.000
_cell.angle_alpha   90.00
_cell.angle_beta   90.00
_cell.angle_gamma   90.00
#
_symmetry.space_group_name_H-M   'P 1'
#
loop_
_entity.id
_entity.type
_entity.pdbx_description
1 polymer ?
#
loop_
_entity_poly.entity_id
_entity_poly.type
_entity_poly.pdbx_seq_one_letter_code
_entity_poly.pdbx_strand_id
1 'polypeptide(L)' 'MVDIIEKIETIITNNETESLILETTLIKKYLPKYNILMKDGKNHVYIKITNEIIPRILKTRQKTNNGYYF' A
#
# COMPACT_ATOMS: atom_id res chain seq x y z
N MET A 1 25.99 -7.79 7.80
CA MET A 1 24.69 -7.23 7.30
C MET A 1 23.54 -7.62 8.23
N VAL A 2 23.58 -8.82 8.84
CA VAL A 2 22.68 -9.20 9.94
C VAL A 2 23.08 -8.55 11.27
N ASP A 3 24.35 -8.15 11.42
CA ASP A 3 24.92 -7.60 12.67
C ASP A 3 24.37 -6.22 13.08
N ILE A 4 23.68 -5.53 12.16
CA ILE A 4 23.12 -4.18 12.40
C ILE A 4 21.67 -4.25 12.92
N ILE A 5 21.07 -5.44 12.91
CA ILE A 5 19.67 -5.66 13.29
C ILE A 5 19.65 -6.11 14.75
N GLU A 6 19.38 -5.19 15.66
CA GLU A 6 19.32 -5.48 17.10
C GLU A 6 17.99 -6.13 17.53
N LYS A 7 16.90 -5.84 16.80
CA LYS A 7 15.55 -6.29 17.16
C LYS A 7 14.69 -6.53 15.91
N ILE A 8 13.89 -7.58 15.95
CA ILE A 8 12.87 -7.90 14.95
C ILE A 8 11.51 -7.86 15.64
N GLU A 9 10.56 -7.17 15.04
CA GLU A 9 9.17 -7.09 15.48
C GLU A 9 8.24 -7.48 14.34
N THR A 10 7.14 -8.15 14.67
CA THR A 10 6.13 -8.60 13.70
C THR A 10 4.75 -8.13 14.13
N ILE A 11 3.98 -7.58 13.19
CA ILE A 11 2.61 -7.14 13.43
C ILE A 11 1.67 -8.04 12.63
N ILE A 12 0.75 -8.72 13.31
CA ILE A 12 -0.26 -9.56 12.66
C ILE A 12 -1.36 -8.65 12.08
N THR A 13 -1.72 -8.89 10.83
CA THR A 13 -2.79 -8.17 10.11
C THR A 13 -3.83 -9.17 9.62
N ASN A 14 -5.07 -8.72 9.40
CA ASN A 14 -6.18 -9.63 9.09
C ASN A 14 -6.23 -10.02 7.61
N ASN A 15 -5.62 -9.23 6.74
CA ASN A 15 -5.56 -9.47 5.30
C ASN A 15 -4.32 -8.82 4.65
N GLU A 16 -4.02 -9.23 3.41
CA GLU A 16 -2.87 -8.74 2.65
C GLU A 16 -2.94 -7.23 2.38
N THR A 17 -4.14 -6.70 2.12
CA THR A 17 -4.34 -5.27 1.82
C THR A 17 -4.02 -4.39 3.02
N GLU A 18 -4.43 -4.81 4.21
CA GLU A 18 -4.15 -4.16 5.49
C GLU A 18 -2.65 -4.23 5.81
N SER A 19 -2.01 -5.37 5.56
CA SER A 19 -0.54 -5.52 5.66
C SER A 19 0.20 -4.50 4.81
N LEU A 20 -0.20 -4.34 3.55
CA LEU A 20 0.42 -3.41 2.60
C LEU A 20 0.23 -1.94 3.00
N ILE A 21 -0.98 -1.59 3.47
CA ILE A 21 -1.29 -0.24 3.97
C ILE A 21 -0.47 0.06 5.22
N LEU A 22 -0.40 -0.88 6.16
CA LEU A 22 0.37 -0.75 7.39
C LEU A 22 1.86 -0.57 7.10
N GLU A 23 2.43 -1.41 6.23
CA GLU A 23 3.83 -1.33 5.79
C GLU A 23 4.16 0.07 5.27
N THR A 24 3.33 0.57 4.34
CA THR A 24 3.54 1.88 3.74
C THR A 24 3.41 3.01 4.74
N THR A 25 2.49 2.89 5.69
CA THR A 25 2.33 3.86 6.77
C THR A 25 3.57 3.90 7.66
N LEU A 26 4.13 2.74 8.01
CA LEU A 26 5.35 2.63 8.80
C LEU A 26 6.58 3.16 8.04
N ILE A 27 6.72 2.83 6.75
CA ILE A 27 7.82 3.34 5.92
C ILE A 27 7.75 4.86 5.80
N LYS A 28 6.56 5.43 5.60
CA LYS A 28 6.40 6.89 5.55
C LYS A 28 6.68 7.56 6.90
N LYS A 29 6.31 6.91 8.01
CA LYS A 29 6.53 7.44 9.37
C LYS A 29 8.00 7.41 9.79
N TYR A 30 8.69 6.31 9.51
CA TYR A 30 10.06 6.07 10.00
C TYR A 30 11.15 6.30 8.95
N LEU A 31 10.78 6.46 7.67
CA LEU A 31 11.68 6.68 6.53
C LEU A 31 12.95 5.80 6.58
N PRO A 32 12.82 4.48 6.82
CA PRO A 32 13.95 3.62 7.13
C PRO A 32 14.99 3.64 6.01
N LYS A 33 16.28 3.68 6.36
CA LYS A 33 17.40 3.90 5.42
C LYS A 33 17.32 3.00 4.18
N TYR A 34 16.92 1.74 4.36
CA TYR A 34 16.93 0.72 3.31
C TYR A 34 15.67 0.66 2.43
N ASN A 35 14.56 1.31 2.79
CA ASN A 35 13.37 1.34 1.93
C ASN A 35 13.47 2.50 0.95
N ILE A 36 13.87 2.22 -0.29
CA ILE A 36 14.13 3.24 -1.32
C ILE A 36 12.84 3.57 -2.10
N LEU A 37 12.04 2.55 -2.45
CA LEU A 37 10.90 2.68 -3.37
C LEU A 37 9.69 3.42 -2.79
N MET A 38 9.43 3.29 -1.49
CA MET A 38 8.22 3.81 -0.84
C MET A 38 8.41 5.17 -0.14
N LYS A 39 9.64 5.72 -0.13
CA LYS A 39 9.92 7.07 0.40
C LYS A 39 9.34 8.18 -0.46
N ASP A 40 9.15 7.94 -1.76
CA ASP A 40 8.76 8.92 -2.78
C ASP A 40 7.28 9.39 -2.66
N GLY A 41 6.62 9.10 -1.54
CA GLY A 41 5.30 9.65 -1.19
C GLY A 41 4.11 9.12 -2.01
N LYS A 42 4.34 8.32 -3.05
CA LYS A 42 3.28 7.79 -3.92
C LYS A 42 2.31 6.91 -3.12
N ASN A 43 1.06 7.35 -2.98
CA ASN A 43 -0.02 6.54 -2.40
C ASN A 43 -0.30 5.30 -3.26
N HIS A 44 -0.78 4.23 -2.62
CA HIS A 44 -1.19 3.02 -3.33
C HIS A 44 -2.14 3.33 -4.47
N VAL A 45 -1.94 2.63 -5.58
CA VAL A 45 -2.83 2.68 -6.73
C VAL A 45 -3.86 1.59 -6.52
N TYR A 46 -5.11 1.99 -6.43
CA TYR A 46 -6.25 1.09 -6.51
C TYR A 46 -6.58 0.81 -7.97
N ILE A 47 -7.01 -0.41 -8.24
CA ILE A 47 -7.60 -0.80 -9.51
C ILE A 47 -9.11 -0.59 -9.37
N LYS A 48 -9.64 0.41 -10.07
CA LYS A 48 -11.08 0.70 -10.14
C LYS A 48 -11.69 -0.01 -11.34
N ILE A 49 -12.76 -0.76 -11.11
CA ILE A 49 -13.65 -1.28 -12.15
C ILE A 49 -14.90 -0.40 -12.19
N THR A 50 -15.16 0.25 -13.33
CA THR A 50 -16.37 1.06 -13.53
C THR A 50 -17.61 0.18 -13.68
N ASN A 51 -18.75 0.67 -13.16
CA ASN A 51 -20.03 -0.04 -13.22
C ASN A 51 -20.87 0.37 -14.45
N GLU A 52 -20.21 0.61 -15.58
CA GLU A 52 -20.86 0.99 -16.85
C GLU A 52 -21.19 -0.27 -17.66
N ILE A 53 -22.06 -0.14 -18.68
CA ILE A 53 -22.47 -1.24 -19.60
C ILE A 53 -21.25 -1.98 -20.17
N ILE A 54 -20.12 -1.28 -20.35
CA ILE A 54 -18.82 -1.87 -20.67
C ILE A 54 -17.85 -1.52 -19.53
N PRO A 55 -17.47 -2.46 -18.67
CA PRO A 55 -16.61 -2.18 -17.53
C PRO A 55 -15.20 -1.81 -18.00
N ARG A 56 -14.63 -0.76 -17.42
CA ARG A 56 -13.25 -0.30 -17.69
C ARG A 56 -12.39 -0.46 -16.45
N ILE A 57 -11.16 -0.93 -16.66
CA ILE A 57 -10.12 -1.05 -15.63
C ILE A 57 -9.33 0.26 -15.61
N LEU A 58 -9.41 0.99 -14.50
CA LEU A 58 -8.74 2.28 -14.31
C LEU A 58 -7.79 2.20 -13.11
N LYS A 59 -6.60 2.80 -13.26
CA LYS A 59 -5.67 3.01 -12.15
C LYS A 59 -6.02 4.32 -11.45
N THR A 60 -6.45 4.26 -10.19
CA THR A 60 -6.81 5.46 -9.40
C THR A 60 -6.08 5.46 -8.07
N ARG A 61 -5.79 6.65 -7.53
CA ARG A 61 -5.24 6.82 -6.18
C ARG A 61 -6.31 7.23 -5.16
N GLN A 62 -7.56 7.35 -5.61
CA GLN A 62 -8.70 7.77 -4.79
C GLN A 62 -9.82 6.74 -4.89
N LYS A 63 -10.39 6.35 -3.74
CA LYS A 63 -11.66 5.61 -3.68
C LYS A 63 -12.80 6.61 -3.88
N THR A 64 -13.55 6.46 -4.97
CA THR A 64 -14.80 7.20 -5.24
C THR A 64 -15.99 6.27 -4.98
N ASN A 65 -17.19 6.75 -4.67
CA ASN A 65 -18.33 5.84 -4.44
C ASN A 65 -18.81 5.07 -5.69
N ASN A 66 -18.31 5.37 -6.89
CA ASN A 66 -18.82 4.82 -8.16
C ASN A 66 -17.87 3.77 -8.76
N GLY A 67 -17.77 2.58 -8.17
CA GLY A 67 -17.05 1.42 -8.75
C GLY A 67 -16.57 0.41 -7.71
N TYR A 68 -16.08 -0.74 -8.17
CA TYR A 68 -15.38 -1.71 -7.33
C TYR A 68 -13.89 -1.37 -7.30
N TYR A 69 -13.27 -1.41 -6.12
CA TYR A 69 -11.85 -1.08 -5.91
C TYR A 69 -11.12 -2.30 -5.37
N PHE A 70 -10.01 -2.63 -6.02
CA PHE A 70 -9.06 -3.66 -5.61
C PHE A 70 -7.72 -3.01 -5.28
#